data_AF-X1VGL2-F1
#
_entry.id   AF-X1VGL2-F1
#
_cell.length_a   1.000
_cell.length_b   1.000
_cell.length_c   1.000
_cell.angle_alpha   90.00
_cell.angle_beta   90.00
_cell.angle_gamma   90.00
#
_symmetry.space_group_name_H-M   'P 1'
#
loop_
_entity.id
_entity.type
_entity.pdbx_description
1 polymer ?
#
loop_
_entity_poly.entity_id
_entity_poly.type
_entity_poly.pdbx_seq_one_letter_code
_entity_poly.pdbx_strand_id
1 'polypeptide(L)'
;MEDWKPQIERWKEKAKELGFAAEGFWPPEMGFCMEMIPALEETGFKYVIVDGVHVKPVKENLTIEEIMYKPHIAEYDSSEIIIIP
;
A
#
# COMPACT_ATOMS: atom_id res chain seq x y z
N MET A 1 11.20 1.51 12.08
CA MET A 1 11.11 0.79 10.78
C MET A 1 11.47 -0.68 10.90
N GLU A 2 12.35 -1.09 11.84
CA GLU A 2 12.79 -2.50 11.95
C GLU A 2 11.65 -3.51 12.22
N ASP A 3 10.52 -3.07 12.80
CA ASP A 3 9.40 -3.97 13.15
C ASP A 3 8.40 -4.27 12.03
N TRP A 4 8.36 -3.47 10.96
CA TRP A 4 7.33 -3.64 9.92
C TRP A 4 7.45 -4.96 9.19
N LYS A 5 8.65 -5.27 8.70
CA LYS A 5 8.92 -6.49 7.93
C LYS A 5 8.63 -7.77 8.74
N PRO A 6 9.11 -7.92 9.98
CA PRO A 6 8.73 -9.07 10.83
C PRO A 6 7.22 -9.20 11.05
N GLN A 7 6.50 -8.09 11.24
CA GLN A 7 5.04 -8.13 11.41
C GLN A 7 4.34 -8.57 10.11
N ILE A 8 4.74 -8.01 8.98
CA ILE A 8 4.22 -8.37 7.66
C ILE A 8 4.44 -9.86 7.39
N GLU A 9 5.67 -10.34 7.55
CA GLU A 9 6.03 -11.74 7.28
C GLU A 9 5.21 -12.70 8.14
N ARG A 10 5.06 -12.40 9.44
CA ARG A 10 4.22 -13.19 10.36
C ARG A 10 2.77 -13.30 9.87
N TRP A 11 2.17 -12.21 9.41
CA TRP A 11 0.78 -12.22 8.94
C TRP A 11 0.62 -12.86 7.56
N LYS A 12 1.60 -12.69 6.67
CA LYS A 12 1.62 -13.38 5.38
C LYS A 12 1.76 -14.90 5.53
N GLU A 13 2.56 -15.36 6.48
CA GLU A 13 2.67 -16.79 6.80
C GLU A 13 1.32 -17.35 7.27
N LYS A 14 0.63 -16.66 8.19
CA LYS A 14 -0.72 -17.03 8.62
C LYS A 14 -1.73 -17.06 7.46
N ALA A 15 -1.69 -16.09 6.57
CA ALA A 15 -2.54 -16.09 5.37
C ALA A 15 -2.25 -17.32 4.49
N LYS A 16 -0.97 -17.66 4.31
CA LYS A 16 -0.54 -18.83 3.53
C LYS A 16 -1.00 -20.15 4.15
N GLU A 17 -0.99 -20.27 5.48
CA GLU A 17 -1.56 -21.44 6.20
C GLU A 17 -3.05 -21.63 5.90
N LEU A 18 -3.77 -20.54 5.64
CA LEU A 18 -5.19 -20.55 5.24
C LEU A 18 -5.39 -20.77 3.72
N GLY A 19 -4.31 -21.01 2.96
CA GLY A 19 -4.36 -21.17 1.51
C GLY A 19 -4.49 -19.85 0.73
N PHE A 20 -4.18 -18.71 1.35
CA PHE A 20 -4.30 -17.39 0.75
C PHE A 20 -2.94 -16.71 0.58
N ALA A 21 -2.65 -16.20 -0.62
CA ALA A 21 -1.48 -15.38 -0.89
C ALA A 21 -1.88 -13.90 -0.84
N ALA A 22 -1.53 -13.22 0.26
CA ALA A 22 -1.88 -11.81 0.43
C ALA A 22 -1.06 -10.90 -0.50
N GLU A 23 -1.74 -10.29 -1.46
CA GLU A 23 -1.18 -9.30 -2.40
C GLU A 23 -1.59 -7.85 -2.06
N GLY A 24 -2.63 -7.68 -1.23
CA GLY A 24 -3.12 -6.38 -0.77
C GLY A 24 -2.75 -6.11 0.68
N PHE A 25 -2.41 -4.85 0.99
CA PHE A 25 -2.14 -4.38 2.34
C PHE A 25 -3.27 -3.47 2.84
N TRP A 26 -3.76 -3.76 4.03
CA TRP A 26 -4.67 -2.88 4.79
C TRP A 26 -3.89 -2.29 5.97
N PRO A 27 -3.55 -0.99 5.94
CA PRO A 27 -2.86 -0.33 7.05
C PRO A 27 -3.76 -0.29 8.29
N PRO A 28 -3.26 -0.64 9.49
CA PRO A 28 -4.01 -0.42 10.73
C PRO A 28 -4.45 1.04 10.84
N GLU A 29 -5.74 1.28 11.11
CA GLU A 29 -6.34 2.62 11.21
C GLU A 29 -6.14 3.51 9.96
N MET A 30 -5.96 2.92 8.77
CA MET A 30 -5.58 3.66 7.56
C MET A 30 -4.27 4.46 7.71
N GLY A 31 -3.43 4.11 8.69
CA GLY A 31 -2.15 4.73 8.97
C GLY A 31 -1.10 4.33 7.93
N PHE A 32 -1.13 5.00 6.78
CA PHE A 32 -0.16 4.84 5.70
C PHE A 32 0.79 6.05 5.64
N CYS A 33 2.08 5.80 5.50
CA CYS A 33 3.06 6.82 5.12
C CYS A 33 3.93 6.31 3.97
N MET A 34 4.51 7.24 3.20
CA MET A 34 5.28 6.92 1.99
C MET A 34 6.51 6.04 2.32
N GLU A 35 7.09 6.21 3.50
CA GLU A 35 8.22 5.43 4.01
C GLU A 35 7.91 3.93 4.16
N MET A 36 6.63 3.53 4.17
CA MET A 36 6.24 2.12 4.20
C MET A 36 6.40 1.42 2.85
N ILE A 37 6.41 2.17 1.73
CA ILE A 37 6.38 1.60 0.37
C ILE A 37 7.52 0.59 0.14
N PRO A 38 8.79 0.87 0.50
CA PRO A 38 9.87 -0.11 0.30
C PRO A 38 9.63 -1.42 1.05
N ALA A 39 9.15 -1.36 2.30
CA ALA A 39 8.85 -2.56 3.08
C ALA A 39 7.69 -3.37 2.49
N LEU A 40 6.68 -2.71 1.92
CA LEU A 40 5.54 -3.36 1.28
C LEU A 40 5.95 -4.03 -0.05
N GLU A 41 6.75 -3.35 -0.87
CA GLU A 41 7.28 -3.88 -2.13
C GLU A 41 8.21 -5.08 -1.89
N GLU A 42 9.20 -4.95 -0.99
CA GLU A 42 10.14 -6.03 -0.66
C GLU A 42 9.44 -7.30 -0.15
N THR A 43 8.34 -7.12 0.56
CA THR A 43 7.55 -8.24 1.10
C THR A 43 6.51 -8.76 0.10
N GLY A 44 6.41 -8.18 -1.09
CA GLY A 44 5.59 -8.65 -2.20
C GLY A 44 4.11 -8.27 -2.12
N PHE A 45 3.78 -7.14 -1.49
CA PHE A 45 2.47 -6.51 -1.69
C PHE A 45 2.45 -5.75 -3.00
N LYS A 46 1.31 -5.80 -3.70
CA LYS A 46 1.10 -5.12 -4.99
C LYS A 46 0.28 -3.84 -4.85
N TYR A 47 -0.59 -3.79 -3.86
CA TYR A 47 -1.42 -2.63 -3.60
C TYR A 47 -1.66 -2.40 -2.11
N VAL A 48 -1.97 -1.16 -1.76
CA VAL A 48 -2.43 -0.73 -0.44
C VAL A 48 -3.75 0.02 -0.57
N ILE A 49 -4.66 -0.23 0.36
CA ILE A 49 -5.91 0.51 0.48
C ILE A 49 -5.66 1.70 1.40
N VAL A 50 -6.03 2.90 0.95
CA VAL A 50 -5.95 4.14 1.73
C VAL A 50 -7.26 4.90 1.60
N ASP A 51 -7.49 5.89 2.45
CA ASP A 51 -8.62 6.81 2.24
C ASP A 51 -8.27 7.79 1.11
N GLY A 52 -9.13 7.88 0.08
CA GLY A 52 -8.98 8.82 -1.02
C GLY A 52 -8.77 10.29 -0.61
N VAL A 53 -9.21 10.73 0.58
CA VAL A 53 -8.93 12.10 1.09
C VAL A 53 -7.43 12.36 1.32
N HIS A 54 -6.62 11.31 1.44
CA HIS A 54 -5.18 11.39 1.61
C HIS A 54 -4.39 11.34 0.29
N VAL A 55 -5.05 10.99 -0.82
CA VAL A 55 -4.42 10.92 -2.14
C VAL A 55 -4.22 12.33 -2.69
N LYS A 56 -2.96 12.70 -2.94
CA LYS A 56 -2.58 13.99 -3.51
C LYS A 56 -1.79 13.78 -4.80
N PRO A 57 -2.32 14.17 -5.97
CA PRO A 57 -1.61 13.98 -7.23
C PRO A 57 -0.36 14.86 -7.32
N VAL A 58 0.72 14.31 -7.86
CA VAL A 58 2.03 14.98 -7.95
C VAL A 58 2.22 15.69 -9.30
N LYS A 59 1.73 15.09 -10.39
CA LYS A 59 2.05 15.52 -11.77
C LYS A 59 0.89 16.19 -12.50
N GLU A 60 -0.36 15.94 -12.10
CA GLU A 60 -1.55 16.34 -12.85
C GLU A 60 -2.63 16.94 -11.93
N ASN A 61 -3.44 17.85 -12.46
CA ASN A 61 -4.68 18.28 -11.81
C ASN A 61 -5.77 17.25 -12.11
N LEU A 62 -5.74 16.13 -11.39
CA LEU A 62 -6.80 15.12 -11.44
C LEU A 62 -8.10 15.68 -10.86
N THR A 63 -9.24 15.27 -11.42
CA THR A 63 -10.54 15.58 -10.78
C THR A 63 -10.74 14.74 -9.52
N ILE A 64 -11.68 15.12 -8.66
CA ILE A 64 -12.02 14.34 -7.47
C ILE A 64 -12.46 12.93 -7.86
N GLU A 65 -13.23 12.78 -8.94
CA GLU A 65 -13.68 11.48 -9.45
C GLU A 65 -12.51 10.61 -9.90
N GLU A 66 -11.49 11.21 -10.51
CA GLU A 66 -10.29 10.48 -10.91
C GLU A 66 -9.45 10.07 -9.71
N ILE A 67 -9.38 10.91 -8.67
CA ILE A 67 -8.72 10.58 -7.41
C ILE A 67 -9.46 9.42 -6.72
N MET A 68 -10.79 9.47 -6.61
CA MET A 68 -11.57 8.54 -5.80
C MET A 68 -11.89 7.21 -6.49
N TYR A 69 -11.94 7.16 -7.82
CA TYR A 69 -12.46 6.00 -8.56
C TYR A 69 -11.44 5.33 -9.48
N LYS A 70 -10.16 5.70 -9.39
CA LYS A 70 -9.08 5.06 -10.15
C LYS A 70 -7.94 4.68 -9.20
N PRO A 71 -7.26 3.54 -9.42
CA PRO A 71 -6.00 3.25 -8.75
C PRO A 71 -4.88 4.21 -9.21
N HIS A 72 -3.94 4.49 -8.32
CA HIS A 72 -2.79 5.36 -8.57
C HIS A 72 -1.47 4.66 -8.26
N ILE A 73 -0.35 5.18 -8.74
CA ILE A 73 0.98 4.70 -8.36
C ILE A 73 1.59 5.72 -7.40
N ALA A 74 2.05 5.24 -6.25
CA ALA A 74 2.89 6.01 -5.33
C ALA A 74 4.33 5.50 -5.42
N GLU A 75 5.29 6.42 -5.51
CA GLU A 75 6.73 6.14 -5.60
C GLU A 75 7.45 6.78 -4.40
N TYR A 76 8.32 6.01 -3.74
CA TYR A 76 9.20 6.48 -2.66
C TYR A 76 10.51 5.69 -2.69
N ASP A 77 11.65 6.37 -2.69
CA ASP A 77 12.99 5.75 -2.74
C ASP A 77 13.15 4.68 -3.83
N SER A 78 12.62 4.95 -5.04
CA SER A 78 12.61 4.03 -6.19
C SER A 78 11.76 2.76 -6.02
N SER A 79 11.04 2.62 -4.90
CA SER A 79 10.02 1.60 -4.69
C SER A 79 8.64 2.13 -5.08
N GLU A 80 7.79 1.27 -5.62
CA GLU A 80 6.44 1.63 -6.06
C GLU A 80 5.37 0.76 -5.42
N ILE A 81 4.17 1.32 -5.25
CA ILE A 81 2.98 0.55 -4.88
C ILE A 81 1.72 1.13 -5.52
N ILE A 82 0.76 0.26 -5.84
CA ILE A 82 -0.57 0.69 -6.28
C ILE A 82 -1.37 1.17 -5.07
N ILE A 83 -1.87 2.39 -5.14
CA ILE A 83 -2.82 2.95 -4.18
C ILE A 83 -4.24 2.69 -4.69
N ILE A 84 -5.06 2.05 -3.84
CA ILE A 84 -6.50 1.98 -4.02
C ILE A 84 -7.14 2.98 -3.03
N PRO A 85 -7.78 4.06 -3.52
CA PRO A 85 -8.47 5.07 -2.72
C PRO A 85 -9.74 4.57 -2.01
#